data_AF-A0A960RLG3-F1
#
_entry.id   AF-A0A960RLG3-F1
#
_cell.length_a   1.000
_cell.length_b   1.000
_cell.length_c   1.000
_cell.angle_alpha   90.00
_cell.angle_beta   90.00
_cell.angle_gamma   90.00
#
_symmetry.space_group_name_H-M   'P 1'
#
loop_
_entity.id
_entity.type
_entity.pdbx_description
1 polymer ?
#
loop_
_entity_poly.entity_id
_entity_poly.type
_entity_poly.pdbx_seq_one_letter_code
_entity_poly.pdbx_strand_id
1 'polypeptide(L)'
;DFIPRSEWPKAFLVARIWTAIYAVVIGLAIYMGSFLPLMLVGLPAMYGAWHMLLTGLTQHIGLAEDVLDHRLNCRTMYINPISRFIYWNMNYHVEHHMFPMVPYHRLPELHKEILPDCPPPYRGFLACYREIIPTLRRQLKEPDYFAERVLPPMANPTPPLPDRNAG
;
A
#
# COMPACT_ATOMS: atom_id res chain seq x y z
N ASP A 1 17.34 18.63 5.28
CA ASP A 1 18.10 17.39 5.06
C ASP A 1 17.38 16.20 5.67
N PHE A 2 16.73 15.38 4.84
CA PHE A 2 15.99 14.19 5.29
C PHE A 2 16.89 12.95 5.52
N ILE A 3 18.16 12.99 5.08
CA ILE A 3 19.13 11.89 5.25
C ILE A 3 20.30 12.39 6.11
N PRO A 4 20.60 11.75 7.26
CA PRO A 4 21.74 12.10 8.10
C PRO A 4 23.07 12.05 7.33
N ARG A 5 23.98 12.99 7.61
CA ARG A 5 25.28 13.08 6.91
C ARG A 5 26.12 11.81 7.02
N SER A 6 25.99 11.06 8.12
CA SER A 6 26.64 9.77 8.33
C SER A 6 26.20 8.70 7.33
N GLU A 7 25.01 8.82 6.74
CA GLU A 7 24.44 7.85 5.79
C GLU A 7 24.75 8.20 4.33
N TRP A 8 25.28 9.39 4.06
CA TRP A 8 25.58 9.82 2.69
C TRP A 8 26.55 8.91 1.94
N PRO A 9 27.66 8.42 2.55
CA PRO A 9 28.57 7.50 1.85
C PRO A 9 27.87 6.22 1.38
N LYS A 10 26.95 5.68 2.19
CA LYS A 10 26.14 4.51 1.83
C LYS A 10 25.20 4.83 0.68
N ALA A 11 24.50 5.96 0.74
CA ALA A 11 23.61 6.41 -0.33
C ALA A 11 24.37 6.56 -1.67
N PHE A 12 25.56 7.18 -1.65
CA PHE A 12 26.40 7.30 -2.84
C PHE A 12 26.89 5.95 -3.37
N LEU A 13 27.28 5.03 -2.48
CA LEU A 13 27.68 3.69 -2.88
C LEU A 13 26.52 2.95 -3.58
N VAL A 14 25.33 2.96 -2.98
CA VAL A 14 24.13 2.34 -3.55
C VAL A 14 23.79 2.96 -4.91
N ALA A 15 23.84 4.29 -5.03
CA ALA A 15 23.60 4.97 -6.31
C ALA A 15 24.61 4.55 -7.39
N ARG A 16 25.90 4.44 -7.05
CA ARG A 16 26.94 3.99 -7.99
C ARG A 16 26.73 2.54 -8.44
N ILE A 17 26.37 1.65 -7.51
CA ILE A 17 26.07 0.25 -7.82
C ILE A 17 24.89 0.17 -8.81
N TRP A 18 23.79 0.87 -8.54
CA TRP A 18 22.64 0.88 -9.45
C TRP A 18 22.96 1.48 -10.82
N THR A 19 23.73 2.58 -10.87
CA THR A 19 24.20 3.15 -12.14
C THR A 19 25.03 2.15 -12.93
N ALA A 20 25.93 1.40 -12.28
CA ALA A 20 26.72 0.37 -12.93
C ALA A 20 25.84 -0.78 -13.45
N ILE A 21 24.85 -1.24 -12.67
CA ILE A 21 23.87 -2.25 -13.09
C ILE A 21 23.14 -1.78 -14.35
N TYR A 22 22.61 -0.54 -14.35
CA TYR A 22 21.91 -0.01 -15.52
C TYR A 22 22.82 0.13 -16.74
N ALA A 23 24.06 0.59 -16.57
CA ALA A 23 25.03 0.67 -17.66
C ALA A 23 25.32 -0.70 -18.28
N VAL A 24 25.49 -1.74 -17.45
CA VAL A 24 25.71 -3.12 -17.90
C VAL A 24 24.48 -3.64 -18.65
N VAL A 25 23.28 -3.46 -18.13
CA VAL A 25 22.04 -3.94 -18.78
C VAL A 25 21.82 -3.24 -20.12
N ILE A 26 22.05 -1.92 -20.20
CA ILE A 26 21.97 -1.16 -21.46
C ILE A 26 23.03 -1.66 -22.45
N GLY A 27 24.27 -1.86 -21.99
CA GLY A 27 25.34 -2.43 -22.81
C GLY A 27 25.00 -3.82 -23.35
N LEU A 28 24.40 -4.69 -22.53
CA LEU A 28 23.92 -6.00 -22.96
C LEU A 28 22.81 -5.91 -24.00
N ALA A 29 21.85 -4.99 -23.81
CA ALA A 29 20.77 -4.79 -24.78
C ALA A 29 21.31 -4.37 -26.16
N ILE A 30 22.29 -3.45 -26.18
CA ILE A 30 22.98 -3.01 -27.40
C ILE A 30 23.77 -4.17 -28.02
N TYR A 31 24.57 -4.87 -27.23
CA TYR A 31 25.41 -5.99 -27.69
C TYR A 31 24.57 -7.12 -28.30
N MET A 32 23.43 -7.44 -27.70
CA MET A 32 22.52 -8.47 -28.17
C MET A 32 21.61 -8.00 -29.31
N GLY A 33 21.57 -6.69 -29.61
CA GLY A 33 20.60 -6.10 -30.54
C GLY A 33 19.15 -6.33 -30.12
N SER A 34 18.90 -6.47 -28.81
CA SER A 34 17.59 -6.87 -28.26
C SER A 34 17.27 -6.08 -27.01
N PHE A 35 16.02 -5.63 -26.86
CA PHE A 35 15.54 -4.94 -25.67
C PHE A 35 15.22 -5.87 -24.49
N LEU A 36 15.38 -7.18 -24.65
CA LEU A 36 15.04 -8.19 -23.63
C LEU A 36 15.74 -7.96 -22.28
N PRO A 37 17.04 -7.59 -22.20
CA PRO A 37 17.66 -7.28 -20.92
C PRO A 37 16.95 -6.15 -20.15
N LEU A 38 16.46 -5.13 -20.88
CA LEU A 38 15.71 -4.00 -20.29
C LEU A 38 14.32 -4.43 -19.80
N MET A 39 13.70 -5.42 -20.46
CA MET A 39 12.41 -5.98 -20.03
C MET A 39 12.51 -6.77 -18.73
N LEU A 40 13.70 -7.23 -18.37
CA LEU A 40 13.93 -7.97 -17.13
C LEU A 40 14.43 -7.06 -16.00
N VAL A 41 15.16 -5.98 -16.34
CA VAL A 41 15.74 -5.05 -15.36
C VAL A 41 15.41 -3.60 -15.72
N GLY A 42 14.78 -2.88 -14.80
CA GLY A 42 14.43 -1.47 -14.95
C GLY A 42 13.00 -1.25 -15.47
N LEU A 43 12.69 -1.69 -16.71
CA LEU A 43 11.38 -1.43 -17.31
C LEU A 43 10.19 -2.03 -16.51
N PRO A 44 10.28 -3.22 -15.89
CA PRO A 44 9.21 -3.74 -15.03
C PRO A 44 8.74 -2.78 -13.96
N ALA A 45 9.67 -2.06 -13.34
CA ALA A 45 9.32 -1.05 -12.34
C ALA A 45 8.55 0.10 -13.00
N MET A 46 8.91 0.54 -14.20
CA MET A 46 8.26 1.66 -14.89
C MET A 46 6.81 1.35 -15.27
N TYR A 47 6.56 0.23 -15.95
CA TYR A 47 5.20 -0.12 -16.37
C TYR A 47 4.38 -0.81 -15.27
N GLY A 48 5.00 -1.28 -14.18
CA GLY A 48 4.29 -1.79 -13.01
C GLY A 48 3.92 -0.69 -12.00
N ALA A 49 4.72 0.39 -11.93
CA ALA A 49 4.56 1.44 -10.94
C ALA A 49 3.19 2.12 -10.96
N TRP A 50 2.59 2.32 -12.14
CA TRP A 50 1.29 2.99 -12.21
C TRP A 50 0.20 2.21 -11.48
N HIS A 51 0.20 0.87 -11.58
CA HIS A 51 -0.81 0.04 -10.93
C HIS A 51 -0.59 0.00 -9.42
N MET A 52 0.68 -0.12 -9.01
CA MET A 52 1.10 -0.01 -7.61
C MET A 52 0.67 1.32 -6.99
N LEU A 53 0.85 2.43 -7.70
CA LEU A 53 0.40 3.75 -7.22
C LEU A 53 -1.13 3.82 -7.18
N LEU A 54 -1.81 3.38 -8.23
CA LEU A 54 -3.27 3.41 -8.30
C LEU A 54 -3.92 2.63 -7.13
N THR A 55 -3.40 1.45 -6.78
CA THR A 55 -3.91 0.66 -5.65
C THR A 55 -3.38 1.14 -4.31
N GLY A 56 -2.07 1.42 -4.20
CA GLY A 56 -1.42 1.84 -2.97
C GLY A 56 -1.97 3.14 -2.40
N LEU A 57 -2.29 4.12 -3.26
CA LEU A 57 -2.90 5.38 -2.82
C LEU A 57 -4.27 5.16 -2.16
N THR A 58 -4.98 4.08 -2.49
CA THR A 58 -6.32 3.83 -1.91
C THR A 58 -6.28 3.17 -0.53
N GLN A 59 -5.14 2.61 -0.14
CA GLN A 59 -5.04 1.78 1.05
C GLN A 59 -5.27 2.56 2.35
N HIS A 60 -4.52 3.65 2.56
CA HIS A 60 -4.53 4.41 3.82
C HIS A 60 -4.89 5.89 3.68
N ILE A 61 -4.72 6.47 2.48
CA ILE A 61 -4.74 7.94 2.33
C ILE A 61 -6.03 8.55 2.86
N GLY A 62 -5.90 9.58 3.70
CA GLY A 62 -7.02 10.30 4.27
C GLY A 62 -7.79 9.51 5.36
N LEU A 63 -7.27 8.40 5.87
CA LEU A 63 -7.76 7.77 7.09
C LEU A 63 -6.90 8.16 8.29
N ALA A 64 -7.34 7.78 9.48
CA ALA A 64 -6.60 8.03 10.71
C ALA A 64 -5.23 7.34 10.69
N GLU A 65 -4.16 8.08 10.97
CA GLU A 65 -2.79 7.53 10.96
C GLU A 65 -2.39 6.95 12.33
N ASP A 66 -2.83 7.58 13.42
CA ASP A 66 -2.43 7.24 14.80
C ASP A 66 -3.49 6.41 15.56
N VAL A 67 -4.05 5.40 14.89
CA VAL A 67 -4.98 4.44 15.51
C VAL A 67 -4.50 3.01 15.36
N LEU A 68 -4.60 2.25 16.45
CA LEU A 68 -4.13 0.86 16.51
C LEU A 68 -5.04 -0.11 15.75
N ASP A 69 -6.33 0.21 15.66
CA ASP A 69 -7.28 -0.64 14.96
C ASP A 69 -7.16 -0.43 13.45
N HIS A 70 -6.58 -1.42 12.77
CA HIS A 70 -6.38 -1.35 11.33
C HIS A 70 -7.66 -1.21 10.53
N ARG A 71 -8.82 -1.60 11.06
CA ARG A 71 -10.11 -1.40 10.40
C ARG A 71 -10.45 0.08 10.20
N LEU A 72 -9.85 0.96 11.01
CA LEU A 72 -10.05 2.41 10.99
C LEU A 72 -9.00 3.14 10.14
N ASN A 73 -7.80 2.58 10.00
CA ASN A 73 -6.68 3.23 9.29
C ASN A 73 -6.44 2.71 7.87
N CYS A 74 -7.17 1.68 7.42
CA CYS A 74 -7.03 1.17 6.06
C CYS A 74 -8.34 0.76 5.39
N ARG A 75 -8.29 0.55 4.06
CA ARG A 75 -9.45 0.26 3.21
C ARG A 75 -9.32 -1.09 2.51
N THR A 76 -10.43 -1.81 2.49
CA THR A 76 -10.67 -2.90 1.53
C THR A 76 -11.55 -2.40 0.39
N MET A 77 -11.16 -2.73 -0.83
CA MET A 77 -11.82 -2.29 -2.06
C MET A 77 -12.04 -3.45 -3.01
N TYR A 78 -13.23 -3.54 -3.60
CA TYR A 78 -13.48 -4.51 -4.66
C TYR A 78 -12.99 -3.99 -6.01
N ILE A 79 -12.11 -4.76 -6.65
CA ILE A 79 -11.56 -4.48 -7.99
C ILE A 79 -11.75 -5.68 -8.91
N ASN A 80 -11.61 -5.45 -10.21
CA ASN A 80 -11.81 -6.48 -11.22
C ASN A 80 -10.74 -7.61 -11.11
N PRO A 81 -11.03 -8.82 -11.63
CA PRO A 81 -10.12 -9.96 -11.52
C PRO A 81 -8.71 -9.73 -12.05
N ILE A 82 -8.53 -8.94 -13.10
CA ILE A 82 -7.21 -8.63 -13.68
C ILE A 82 -6.39 -7.83 -12.68
N SER A 83 -6.97 -6.76 -12.11
CA SER A 83 -6.27 -5.99 -11.09
C SER A 83 -6.03 -6.80 -9.81
N ARG A 84 -6.94 -7.71 -9.43
CA ARG A 84 -6.72 -8.63 -8.30
C ARG A 84 -5.56 -9.58 -8.55
N PHE A 85 -5.41 -10.07 -9.78
CA PHE A 85 -4.29 -10.93 -10.16
C PHE A 85 -2.97 -10.16 -10.09
N ILE A 86 -2.88 -8.99 -10.72
CA ILE A 86 -1.67 -8.16 -10.73
C ILE A 86 -1.28 -7.72 -9.31
N TYR A 87 -2.28 -7.34 -8.50
CA TYR A 87 -2.06 -6.86 -7.13
C TYR A 87 -2.07 -7.96 -6.07
N TRP A 88 -2.11 -9.23 -6.49
CA TRP A 88 -2.15 -10.38 -5.60
C TRP A 88 -3.21 -10.26 -4.49
N ASN A 89 -4.44 -9.88 -4.82
CA ASN A 89 -5.52 -9.68 -3.84
C ASN A 89 -5.19 -8.69 -2.68
N MET A 90 -4.13 -7.87 -2.77
CA MET A 90 -3.80 -6.87 -1.72
C MET A 90 -4.81 -5.72 -1.65
N ASN A 91 -5.86 -5.75 -2.47
CA ASN A 91 -7.05 -4.90 -2.32
C ASN A 91 -7.87 -5.26 -1.08
N TYR A 92 -7.66 -6.45 -0.51
CA TYR A 92 -8.11 -6.89 0.81
C TYR A 92 -7.10 -6.46 1.87
N HIS A 93 -6.96 -5.15 2.04
CA HIS A 93 -5.86 -4.56 2.81
C HIS A 93 -6.13 -4.54 4.32
N VAL A 94 -7.40 -4.39 4.71
CA VAL A 94 -7.81 -4.54 6.12
C VAL A 94 -7.49 -5.95 6.60
N GLU A 95 -7.81 -6.95 5.77
CA GLU A 95 -7.54 -8.36 6.04
C GLU A 95 -6.04 -8.61 6.20
N HIS A 96 -5.22 -8.07 5.29
CA HIS A 96 -3.76 -8.18 5.37
C HIS A 96 -3.21 -7.58 6.67
N HIS A 97 -3.68 -6.41 7.07
CA HIS A 97 -3.20 -5.77 8.30
C HIS A 97 -3.67 -6.48 9.57
N MET A 98 -4.91 -6.97 9.60
CA MET A 98 -5.42 -7.71 10.75
C MET A 98 -4.76 -9.09 10.90
N PHE A 99 -4.43 -9.74 9.78
CA PHE A 99 -3.85 -11.10 9.76
C PHE A 99 -2.72 -11.24 8.73
N PRO A 100 -1.55 -10.60 8.96
CA PRO A 100 -0.47 -10.51 7.96
C PRO A 100 0.18 -11.87 7.62
N MET A 101 -0.04 -12.88 8.45
CA MET A 101 0.43 -14.25 8.22
C MET A 101 -0.45 -15.03 7.23
N VAL A 102 -1.65 -14.54 6.91
CA VAL A 102 -2.53 -15.19 5.92
C VAL A 102 -2.02 -14.86 4.52
N PRO A 103 -1.72 -15.88 3.69
CA PRO A 103 -1.18 -15.62 2.36
C PRO A 103 -2.23 -14.96 1.47
N TYR A 104 -1.75 -14.12 0.56
CA TYR A 104 -2.58 -13.22 -0.24
C TYR A 104 -3.70 -13.91 -1.05
N HIS A 105 -3.49 -15.15 -1.47
CA HIS A 105 -4.47 -15.92 -2.22
C HIS A 105 -5.66 -16.40 -1.37
N ARG A 106 -5.53 -16.39 -0.03
CA ARG A 106 -6.58 -16.75 0.94
C ARG A 106 -7.30 -15.53 1.52
N LEU A 107 -6.81 -14.30 1.27
CA LEU A 107 -7.48 -13.07 1.73
C LEU A 107 -8.95 -12.94 1.31
N PRO A 108 -9.40 -13.40 0.12
CA PRO A 108 -10.82 -13.36 -0.23
C PRO A 108 -11.69 -14.26 0.65
N GLU A 109 -11.13 -15.31 1.24
CA GLU A 109 -11.83 -16.18 2.19
C GLU A 109 -11.85 -15.55 3.57
N LEU A 110 -10.70 -15.08 4.05
CA LEU A 110 -10.61 -14.32 5.30
C LEU A 110 -11.56 -13.12 5.30
N HIS A 111 -11.65 -12.39 4.18
CA HIS A 111 -12.57 -11.28 4.00
C HIS A 111 -14.00 -11.66 4.35
N LYS A 112 -14.47 -12.84 3.94
CA LYS A 112 -15.84 -13.30 4.23
C LYS A 112 -16.04 -13.58 5.72
N GLU A 113 -15.03 -14.14 6.38
CA GLU A 113 -15.08 -14.48 7.80
C GLU A 113 -15.13 -13.22 8.68
N ILE A 114 -14.36 -12.19 8.33
CA ILE A 114 -14.25 -10.97 9.15
C ILE A 114 -15.13 -9.81 8.67
N LEU A 115 -15.82 -9.96 7.54
CA LEU A 115 -16.70 -8.91 6.98
C LEU A 115 -17.68 -8.33 8.02
N PRO A 116 -18.31 -9.13 8.90
CA PRO A 116 -19.23 -8.59 9.92
C PRO A 116 -18.56 -7.64 10.93
N ASP A 117 -17.25 -7.78 11.14
CA ASP A 117 -16.45 -6.99 12.07
C ASP A 117 -15.76 -5.78 11.40
N CYS A 118 -15.86 -5.65 10.07
CA CYS A 118 -15.18 -4.63 9.29
C CYS A 118 -16.14 -3.53 8.79
N PRO A 119 -15.68 -2.28 8.59
CA PRO A 119 -16.49 -1.29 7.94
C PRO A 119 -16.73 -1.66 6.47
N PRO A 120 -17.81 -1.15 5.85
CA PRO A 120 -18.16 -1.50 4.48
C PRO A 120 -16.99 -1.32 3.50
N PRO A 121 -16.74 -2.32 2.62
CA PRO A 121 -15.71 -2.24 1.60
C PRO A 121 -16.12 -1.28 0.47
N TYR A 122 -15.12 -0.66 -0.15
CA TYR A 122 -15.34 0.31 -1.23
C TYR A 122 -15.63 -0.40 -2.56
N ARG A 123 -16.56 0.16 -3.34
CA ARG A 123 -16.98 -0.36 -4.64
C ARG A 123 -16.11 0.20 -5.77
N GLY A 124 -14.86 -0.24 -5.80
CA GLY A 124 -13.87 0.13 -6.83
C GLY A 124 -13.23 1.50 -6.63
N PHE A 125 -12.27 1.82 -7.51
CA PHE A 125 -11.41 3.01 -7.39
C PHE A 125 -12.18 4.31 -7.27
N LEU A 126 -13.25 4.46 -8.05
CA LEU A 126 -14.05 5.69 -8.05
C LEU A 126 -14.67 5.96 -6.67
N ALA A 127 -15.10 4.92 -5.95
CA ALA A 127 -15.63 5.08 -4.60
C ALA A 127 -14.54 5.56 -3.62
N CYS A 128 -13.34 4.98 -3.69
CA CYS A 128 -12.21 5.42 -2.86
C CYS A 128 -11.83 6.88 -3.17
N TYR A 129 -11.61 7.23 -4.44
CA TYR A 129 -11.18 8.58 -4.82
C TYR A 129 -12.21 9.67 -4.53
N ARG A 130 -13.51 9.33 -4.52
CA ARG A 130 -14.58 10.24 -4.10
C ARG A 130 -14.48 10.64 -2.63
N GLU A 131 -13.89 9.81 -1.78
CA GLU A 131 -13.61 10.15 -0.38
C GLU A 131 -12.22 10.78 -0.22
N ILE A 132 -11.20 10.19 -0.86
CA ILE A 132 -9.80 10.61 -0.74
C ILE A 132 -9.60 12.06 -1.20
N ILE A 133 -10.12 12.44 -2.38
CA ILE A 133 -9.83 13.76 -2.96
C ILE A 133 -10.39 14.90 -2.09
N PRO A 134 -11.66 14.87 -1.64
CA PRO A 134 -12.16 15.87 -0.69
C PRO A 134 -11.40 15.88 0.63
N THR A 135 -11.04 14.71 1.16
CA THR A 135 -10.31 14.61 2.42
C THR A 135 -8.92 15.25 2.33
N LEU A 136 -8.15 14.93 1.29
CA LEU A 136 -6.86 15.55 1.03
C LEU A 136 -6.98 17.08 0.90
N ARG A 137 -8.00 17.56 0.18
CA ARG A 137 -8.25 19.01 0.05
C ARG A 137 -8.53 19.68 1.38
N ARG A 138 -9.19 18.99 2.32
CA ARG A 138 -9.43 19.49 3.68
C ARG A 138 -8.16 19.42 4.52
N GLN A 139 -7.39 18.35 4.42
CA GLN A 139 -6.10 18.19 5.12
C GLN A 139 -5.08 19.29 4.79
N LEU A 140 -5.15 19.88 3.58
CA LEU A 140 -4.34 21.06 3.24
C LEU A 140 -4.59 22.28 4.14
N LYS A 141 -5.75 22.35 4.81
CA LYS A 141 -6.14 23.44 5.72
C LYS A 141 -6.21 22.97 7.18
N GLU A 142 -6.62 21.73 7.39
CA GLU A 142 -6.81 21.07 8.69
C GLU A 142 -5.99 19.78 8.72
N PRO A 143 -4.68 19.84 9.05
CA PRO A 143 -3.78 18.68 8.91
C PRO A 143 -4.23 17.44 9.69
N ASP A 144 -4.90 17.64 10.82
CA ASP A 144 -5.37 16.56 11.70
C ASP A 144 -6.70 15.93 11.24
N TYR A 145 -7.32 16.46 10.18
CA TYR A 145 -8.55 15.90 9.64
C TYR A 145 -8.30 14.55 8.98
N PHE A 146 -9.19 13.59 9.23
CA PHE A 146 -9.26 12.33 8.49
C PHE A 146 -10.71 11.92 8.26
N ALA A 147 -10.95 11.08 7.24
CA ALA A 147 -12.26 10.49 7.02
C ALA A 147 -12.53 9.42 8.09
N GLU A 148 -13.55 9.65 8.91
CA GLU A 148 -13.93 8.74 9.97
C GLU A 148 -14.55 7.45 9.39
N ARG A 149 -14.02 6.30 9.85
CA ARG A 149 -14.53 4.97 9.51
C ARG A 149 -15.37 4.48 10.67
N VAL A 150 -16.62 4.12 10.41
CA VAL A 150 -17.54 3.62 11.44
C VAL A 150 -17.58 2.11 11.39
N LEU A 151 -17.23 1.46 12.51
CA LEU A 151 -17.35 0.02 12.65
C LEU A 151 -18.84 -0.39 12.79
N PRO A 152 -19.21 -1.58 12.30
CA PRO A 152 -20.53 -2.15 12.57
C PRO A 152 -20.80 -2.22 14.08
N PRO A 153 -22.06 -2.04 14.55
CA PRO A 153 -22.39 -2.11 15.98
C PRO A 153 -22.04 -3.45 16.65
N MET A 154 -22.00 -4.51 15.84
CA MET A 154 -21.67 -5.87 16.27
C MET A 154 -20.17 -6.16 16.28
N ALA A 155 -19.34 -5.19 15.88
CA ALA A 155 -17.90 -5.39 15.77
C ALA A 155 -17.28 -5.57 17.15
N ASN A 156 -16.50 -6.64 17.33
CA ASN A 156 -15.76 -6.82 18.56
C ASN A 156 -14.76 -5.66 18.77
N PRO A 157 -14.73 -5.03 19.96
CA PRO A 157 -13.74 -3.99 20.23
C PRO A 157 -12.35 -4.60 20.23
N THR A 158 -11.41 -3.93 19.58
CA THR A 158 -10.00 -4.29 19.69
C THR A 158 -9.57 -4.08 21.14
N PRO A 159 -9.01 -5.09 21.84
CA PRO A 159 -8.53 -4.90 23.20
C PRO A 159 -7.53 -3.74 23.22
N PRO A 160 -7.60 -2.82 24.21
CA PRO A 160 -6.55 -1.83 24.38
C PRO A 160 -5.21 -2.54 24.57
N LEU A 161 -4.12 -1.96 24.05
CA LEU A 161 -2.79 -2.49 24.34
C LEU A 161 -2.56 -2.53 25.85
N PRO A 162 -1.80 -3.52 26.37
CA PRO A 162 -1.32 -3.45 27.73
C PRO A 162 -0.58 -2.13 27.93
N ASP A 163 -0.90 -1.43 29.03
CA ASP A 163 -0.24 -0.18 29.38
C ASP A 163 1.27 -0.41 29.43
N ARG A 164 2.02 0.26 28.54
CA ARG A 164 3.48 0.15 28.49
C ARG A 164 4.16 0.66 29.76
N ASN A 165 3.42 1.35 30.62
CA ASN A 165 3.87 1.86 31.92
C ASN A 165 3.37 1.03 33.11
N ALA A 166 2.63 -0.06 32.88
CA ALA A 166 2.27 -1.02 33.93
C ALA A 166 3.41 -2.03 34.12
N GLY A 167 4.54 -1.56 34.63
CA GLY A 167 5.73 -2.34 34.98
C GLY A 167 6.51 -1.67 36.10
#